data_AF-A0A0C3AFK5-F1
#
_entry.id   AF-A0A0C3AFK5-F1
#
_cell.length_a   1.000
_cell.length_b   1.000
_cell.length_c   1.000
_cell.angle_alpha   90.00
_cell.angle_beta   90.00
_cell.angle_gamma   90.00
#
_symmetry.space_group_name_H-M   'P 1'
#
loop_
_entity.id
_entity.type
_entity.pdbx_description
1 polymer ?
#
loop_
_entity_poly.entity_id
_entity_poly.type
_entity_poly.pdbx_seq_one_letter_code
_entity_poly.pdbx_strand_id
1 'polypeptide(L)'
;MALLTAVDMGKFPEWLKTWYLNFSKLPYGQPWLMLVNKWTELEKGYGFKSPAKSLSERLDLICDWTKSKFSPDYRPEPMPAHEISGKFWSWWTHLNAPVRSSTTNDGRLVPGPDGGEIAMETLHVPGKNGWLGLLYALMVWREWVGDGDTTDWEAAVMDVGWVTRRLCESTYYNATAEVIPTLKRPLEVDPDAALSKRVRKICSFLLVAWKYPHLPLRILIPPP
;
A
#
# COMPACT_ATOMS: atom_id res chain seq x y z
N MET A 1 15.70 3.28 18.15
CA MET A 1 15.23 3.86 16.87
C MET A 1 16.10 3.29 15.75
N ALA A 2 15.57 2.38 14.94
CA ALA A 2 16.29 1.88 13.77
C ALA A 2 16.25 2.98 12.70
N LEU A 3 17.43 3.40 12.22
CA LEU A 3 17.55 4.30 11.08
C LEU A 3 16.89 3.62 9.87
N LEU A 4 15.89 4.26 9.27
CA LEU A 4 15.36 3.85 7.97
C LEU A 4 16.52 3.90 6.97
N THR A 5 17.03 2.73 6.60
CA THR A 5 18.06 2.63 5.57
C THR A 5 17.48 3.11 4.25
N ALA A 6 18.25 3.90 3.51
CA ALA A 6 17.83 4.40 2.22
C ALA A 6 17.49 3.20 1.30
N VAL A 7 16.27 3.19 0.76
CA VAL A 7 15.81 2.13 -0.16
C VAL A 7 16.58 2.25 -1.46
N ASP A 8 17.38 1.23 -1.81
CA ASP A 8 18.06 1.14 -3.10
C ASP A 8 17.05 0.81 -4.21
N MET A 9 16.50 1.87 -4.82
CA MET A 9 15.57 1.76 -5.93
C MET A 9 16.22 1.31 -7.24
N GLY A 10 17.56 1.25 -7.34
CA GLY A 10 18.26 0.93 -8.59
C GLY A 10 17.84 -0.42 -9.18
N LYS A 11 17.49 -1.38 -8.31
CA LYS A 11 17.08 -2.73 -8.68
C LYS A 11 15.57 -2.91 -8.83
N PHE A 12 14.76 -1.89 -8.55
CA PHE A 12 13.31 -2.03 -8.60
C PHE A 12 12.82 -2.07 -10.05
N PRO A 13 11.86 -2.95 -10.38
CA PRO A 13 11.14 -2.85 -11.64
C PRO A 13 10.33 -1.55 -11.68
N GLU A 14 10.04 -1.06 -12.87
CA GLU A 14 9.45 0.27 -13.08
C GLU A 14 8.13 0.50 -12.34
N TRP A 15 7.29 -0.53 -12.29
CA TRP A 15 6.03 -0.47 -11.57
C TRP A 15 6.23 -0.28 -10.06
N LEU A 16 7.25 -0.92 -9.48
CA LEU A 16 7.52 -0.82 -8.06
C LEU A 16 8.12 0.56 -7.73
N LYS A 17 9.01 1.08 -8.58
CA LYS A 17 9.53 2.45 -8.47
C LYS A 17 8.41 3.48 -8.47
N THR A 18 7.55 3.43 -9.49
CA THR A 18 6.40 4.32 -9.64
C THR A 18 5.54 4.29 -8.37
N TRP A 19 5.12 3.10 -7.92
CA TRP A 19 4.21 3.00 -6.78
C TRP A 19 4.86 3.31 -5.44
N TYR A 20 6.12 2.92 -5.23
CA TYR A 20 6.88 3.32 -4.05
C TYR A 20 6.99 4.84 -3.95
N LEU A 21 7.33 5.54 -5.03
CA LEU A 21 7.43 7.00 -5.05
C LEU A 21 6.08 7.68 -4.79
N ASN A 22 4.98 7.10 -5.31
CA ASN A 22 3.65 7.63 -5.03
C ASN A 22 3.25 7.41 -3.56
N PHE A 23 3.44 6.21 -3.02
CA PHE A 23 3.03 5.89 -1.66
C PHE A 23 3.89 6.55 -0.58
N SER A 24 5.22 6.58 -0.75
CA SER A 24 6.17 7.13 0.25
C SER A 24 6.04 8.64 0.44
N LYS A 25 5.49 9.35 -0.54
CA LYS A 25 5.28 10.81 -0.48
C LYS A 25 3.95 11.22 0.16
N LEU A 26 3.07 10.25 0.47
CA LEU A 26 1.79 10.55 1.11
C LEU A 26 2.00 10.85 2.60
N PRO A 27 1.42 11.93 3.14
CA PRO A 27 1.60 12.35 4.52
C PRO A 27 0.71 11.54 5.48
N TYR A 28 0.69 10.22 5.35
CA TYR A 28 -0.20 9.32 6.10
C TYR A 28 0.41 8.78 7.40
N GLY A 29 1.48 9.41 7.87
CA GLY A 29 2.16 9.05 9.11
C GLY A 29 3.14 7.89 8.99
N GLN A 30 3.83 7.62 10.10
CA GLN A 30 4.88 6.61 10.17
C GLN A 30 4.40 5.16 9.95
N PRO A 31 3.24 4.72 10.48
CA PRO A 31 2.76 3.36 10.23
C PRO A 31 2.62 3.02 8.73
N TRP A 32 2.10 3.97 7.95
CA TRP A 32 2.00 3.84 6.51
C TRP A 32 3.36 3.73 5.83
N LEU A 33 4.31 4.61 6.16
CA LEU A 33 5.65 4.58 5.57
C LEU A 33 6.37 3.27 5.93
N MET A 34 6.22 2.77 7.15
CA MET A 34 6.76 1.48 7.57
C MET A 34 6.17 0.32 6.75
N LEU A 35 4.84 0.33 6.53
CA LEU A 35 4.18 -0.65 5.67
C LEU A 35 4.71 -0.58 4.23
N VAL A 36 4.82 0.61 3.63
CA VAL A 36 5.34 0.80 2.27
C VAL A 36 6.77 0.26 2.15
N ASN A 37 7.64 0.57 3.11
CA ASN A 37 9.01 0.06 3.12
C ASN A 37 9.04 -1.46 3.26
N LYS A 38 8.25 -2.01 4.17
CA LYS A 38 8.18 -3.46 4.39
C LYS A 38 7.63 -4.19 3.16
N TRP A 39 6.68 -3.60 2.45
CA TRP A 39 6.20 -4.13 1.18
C TRP A 39 7.31 -4.17 0.12
N THR A 40 8.12 -3.11 -0.03
CA THR A 40 9.25 -3.17 -0.99
C THR A 40 10.29 -4.22 -0.63
N GLU A 41 10.54 -4.42 0.66
CA GLU A 41 11.40 -5.50 1.16
C GLU A 41 10.81 -6.87 0.80
N LEU A 42 9.50 -7.05 0.99
CA LEU A 42 8.78 -8.27 0.65
C LEU A 42 8.89 -8.58 -0.85
N GLU A 43 8.63 -7.60 -1.72
CA GLU A 43 8.74 -7.76 -3.17
C GLU A 43 10.16 -8.11 -3.62
N LYS A 44 11.17 -7.52 -2.96
CA LYS A 44 12.57 -7.91 -3.17
C LYS A 44 12.78 -9.36 -2.79
N GLY A 45 12.25 -9.81 -1.64
CA GLY A 45 12.33 -11.21 -1.19
C GLY A 45 11.70 -12.21 -2.16
N TYR A 46 10.71 -11.75 -2.93
CA TYR A 46 10.05 -12.53 -3.98
C TYR A 46 10.76 -12.44 -5.35
N GLY A 47 11.87 -11.70 -5.45
CA GLY A 47 12.59 -11.49 -6.70
C GLY A 47 11.77 -10.71 -7.73
N PHE A 48 10.85 -9.86 -7.27
CA PHE A 48 9.96 -9.04 -8.09
C PHE A 48 9.09 -9.82 -9.09
N LYS A 49 8.79 -11.09 -8.78
CA LYS A 49 7.87 -11.92 -9.58
C LYS A 49 6.49 -11.28 -9.61
N SER A 50 5.84 -11.32 -10.77
CA SER A 50 4.47 -10.81 -10.93
C SER A 50 3.59 -11.82 -11.66
N PRO A 51 3.22 -12.93 -11.01
CA PRO A 51 2.33 -13.93 -11.58
C PRO A 51 0.95 -13.35 -11.94
N ALA A 52 0.21 -14.08 -12.77
CA ALA A 52 -1.18 -13.75 -13.08
C ALA A 52 -2.12 -13.95 -11.87
N LYS A 53 -1.74 -14.83 -10.93
CA LYS A 53 -2.47 -15.04 -9.66
C LYS A 53 -2.52 -13.73 -8.88
N SER A 54 -3.71 -13.40 -8.37
CA SER A 54 -3.91 -12.30 -7.42
C SER A 54 -4.23 -12.82 -6.03
N LEU A 55 -4.28 -11.90 -5.06
CA LEU A 55 -5.03 -12.14 -3.84
C LEU A 55 -6.46 -12.57 -4.22
N SER A 56 -6.96 -13.59 -3.52
CA SER A 56 -8.30 -14.15 -3.77
C SER A 56 -9.37 -13.07 -3.61
N GLU A 57 -10.43 -13.16 -4.43
CA GLU A 57 -11.62 -12.29 -4.35
C GLU A 57 -11.28 -10.80 -4.22
N ARG A 58 -10.79 -10.19 -5.31
CA ARG A 58 -10.37 -8.79 -5.31
C ARG A 58 -11.51 -7.87 -4.88
N LEU A 59 -11.21 -6.94 -3.98
CA LEU A 59 -12.07 -5.81 -3.68
C LEU A 59 -12.45 -5.08 -4.99
N ASP A 60 -13.72 -4.75 -5.19
CA ASP A 60 -14.24 -4.19 -6.45
C ASP A 60 -13.41 -3.00 -6.97
N LEU A 61 -12.94 -2.14 -6.07
CA LEU A 61 -12.09 -0.99 -6.40
C LEU A 61 -10.77 -1.39 -7.08
N ILE A 62 -10.22 -2.57 -6.74
CA ILE A 62 -8.99 -3.10 -7.32
C ILE A 62 -9.27 -3.66 -8.72
N CYS A 63 -10.46 -4.23 -8.96
CA CYS A 63 -10.85 -4.76 -10.25
C CYS A 63 -10.83 -3.67 -11.33
N ASP A 64 -11.47 -2.53 -11.07
CA ASP A 64 -11.50 -1.43 -12.05
C ASP A 64 -10.15 -0.75 -12.20
N TRP A 65 -9.39 -0.63 -11.11
CA TRP A 65 -8.03 -0.14 -11.18
C TRP A 65 -7.11 -1.06 -12.02
N THR A 66 -7.29 -2.37 -11.94
CA THR A 66 -6.57 -3.33 -12.80
C THR A 66 -6.91 -3.12 -14.28
N LYS A 67 -8.19 -2.88 -14.61
CA LYS A 67 -8.61 -2.56 -15.99
C LYS A 67 -7.95 -1.28 -16.50
N SER A 68 -7.69 -0.32 -15.61
CA SER A 68 -6.91 0.89 -15.90
C SER A 68 -5.38 0.66 -16.04
N LYS A 69 -4.93 -0.60 -16.06
CA LYS A 69 -3.51 -1.00 -16.13
C LYS A 69 -2.68 -0.47 -14.97
N PHE A 70 -3.26 -0.41 -13.78
CA PHE A 70 -2.60 0.10 -12.57
C PHE A 70 -2.13 1.56 -12.72
N SER A 71 -2.94 2.40 -13.39
CA SER A 71 -2.61 3.81 -13.58
C SER A 71 -2.49 4.54 -12.22
N PRO A 72 -1.41 5.30 -11.97
CA PRO A 72 -1.27 6.12 -10.76
C PRO A 72 -2.31 7.23 -10.64
N ASP A 73 -2.89 7.65 -11.76
CA ASP A 73 -3.87 8.73 -11.83
C ASP A 73 -5.32 8.22 -11.76
N TYR A 74 -5.56 6.91 -11.86
CA TYR A 74 -6.90 6.36 -11.70
C TYR A 74 -7.40 6.57 -10.28
N ARG A 75 -8.68 6.94 -10.14
CA ARG A 75 -9.38 7.03 -8.86
C ARG A 75 -10.79 6.48 -9.02
N PRO A 76 -11.21 5.52 -8.17
CA PRO A 76 -12.59 5.09 -8.12
C PRO A 76 -13.48 6.20 -7.52
N GLU A 77 -14.78 6.09 -7.74
CA GLU A 77 -15.77 6.99 -7.17
C GLU A 77 -15.71 6.95 -5.63
N PRO A 78 -15.70 8.10 -4.94
CA PRO A 78 -15.66 8.14 -3.49
C PRO A 78 -16.83 7.42 -2.83
N MET A 79 -16.54 6.69 -1.76
CA MET A 79 -17.57 6.06 -0.94
C MET A 79 -17.47 6.48 0.53
N PRO A 80 -18.56 6.40 1.32
CA PRO A 80 -18.53 6.72 2.74
C PRO A 80 -17.49 5.90 3.51
N ALA A 81 -16.83 6.52 4.48
CA ALA A 81 -15.74 5.90 5.25
C ALA A 81 -16.13 4.56 5.90
N HIS A 82 -17.36 4.46 6.41
CA HIS A 82 -17.87 3.24 7.03
C HIS A 82 -18.10 2.11 6.01
N GLU A 83 -18.51 2.43 4.77
CA GLU A 83 -18.72 1.43 3.72
C GLU A 83 -17.41 0.83 3.23
N ILE A 84 -16.40 1.66 2.96
CA ILE A 84 -15.08 1.16 2.57
C ILE A 84 -14.44 0.36 3.70
N SER A 85 -14.60 0.80 4.95
CA SER A 85 -14.14 0.03 6.11
C SER A 85 -14.77 -1.36 6.15
N GLY A 86 -16.10 -1.45 6.09
CA GLY A 86 -16.81 -2.72 6.12
C GLY A 86 -16.41 -3.65 4.97
N LYS A 87 -16.29 -3.11 3.76
CA LYS A 87 -15.83 -3.88 2.59
C LYS A 87 -14.38 -4.35 2.74
N PHE A 88 -13.48 -3.49 3.23
CA PHE A 88 -12.08 -3.83 3.44
C PHE A 88 -11.94 -4.92 4.50
N TRP A 89 -12.55 -4.77 5.68
CA TRP A 89 -12.42 -5.74 6.77
C TRP A 89 -13.06 -7.08 6.43
N SER A 90 -14.23 -7.08 5.76
CA SER A 90 -14.84 -8.32 5.28
C SER A 90 -13.89 -9.09 4.36
N TRP A 91 -13.33 -8.40 3.36
CA TRP A 91 -12.36 -8.99 2.44
C TRP A 91 -11.08 -9.44 3.14
N TRP A 92 -10.51 -8.60 4.00
CA TRP A 92 -9.26 -8.87 4.68
C TRP A 92 -9.38 -10.03 5.68
N THR A 93 -10.47 -10.09 6.44
CA THR A 93 -10.77 -11.21 7.33
C THR A 93 -10.93 -12.51 6.54
N HIS A 94 -11.62 -12.48 5.41
CA HIS A 94 -11.76 -13.65 4.53
C HIS A 94 -10.41 -14.17 4.03
N LEU A 95 -9.52 -13.29 3.56
CA LEU A 95 -8.17 -13.67 3.09
C LEU A 95 -7.30 -14.35 4.16
N ASN A 96 -7.53 -14.01 5.42
CA ASN A 96 -6.74 -14.49 6.55
C ASN A 96 -7.36 -15.71 7.24
N ALA A 97 -8.59 -16.09 6.88
CA ALA A 97 -9.28 -17.26 7.42
C ALA A 97 -8.77 -18.58 6.80
N PRO A 98 -8.90 -19.72 7.52
CA PRO A 98 -9.28 -19.83 8.92
C PRO A 98 -8.14 -19.54 9.90
N VAL A 99 -6.92 -19.31 9.39
CA VAL A 99 -5.68 -19.23 10.20
C VAL A 99 -5.76 -18.11 11.25
N ARG A 100 -6.37 -16.98 10.91
CA ARG A 100 -6.61 -15.89 11.86
C ARG A 100 -8.11 -15.74 12.09
N SER A 101 -8.55 -16.03 13.32
CA SER A 101 -9.94 -15.85 13.74
C SER A 101 -10.10 -14.84 14.88
N SER A 102 -9.00 -14.33 15.44
CA SER A 102 -9.05 -13.34 16.51
C SER A 102 -9.43 -11.97 15.94
N THR A 103 -10.68 -11.57 16.19
CA THR A 103 -11.21 -10.26 15.82
C THR A 103 -11.58 -9.45 17.05
N THR A 104 -11.60 -8.13 16.91
CA THR A 104 -12.31 -7.23 17.83
C THR A 104 -13.81 -7.52 17.83
N ASN A 105 -14.56 -6.90 18.76
CA ASN A 105 -16.02 -7.00 18.81
C ASN A 105 -16.70 -6.56 17.50
N ASP A 106 -16.05 -5.71 16.71
CA ASP A 106 -16.56 -5.18 15.45
C ASP A 106 -16.12 -6.04 14.23
N GLY A 107 -15.52 -7.21 14.45
CA GLY A 107 -15.10 -8.12 13.38
C GLY A 107 -13.79 -7.75 12.67
N ARG A 108 -13.06 -6.73 13.18
CA ARG A 108 -11.74 -6.33 12.65
C ARG A 108 -10.65 -7.27 13.15
N LEU A 109 -9.77 -7.72 12.27
CA LEU A 109 -8.58 -8.46 12.68
C LEU A 109 -7.63 -7.57 13.49
N VAL A 110 -6.96 -8.20 14.46
CA VAL A 110 -5.90 -7.56 15.24
C VAL A 110 -4.55 -8.22 14.94
N PRO A 111 -3.45 -7.45 14.97
CA PRO A 111 -2.11 -8.00 14.87
C PRO A 111 -1.91 -9.15 15.85
N GLY A 112 -1.43 -10.28 15.37
CA GLY A 112 -1.10 -11.42 16.23
C GLY A 112 0.19 -11.17 17.04
N PRO A 113 0.57 -12.12 17.92
CA PRO A 113 1.89 -12.09 18.55
C PRO A 113 3.00 -12.24 17.50
N ASP A 114 4.22 -11.82 17.85
CA ASP A 114 5.39 -12.13 17.04
C ASP A 114 5.57 -13.65 16.93
N GLY A 115 5.90 -14.14 15.73
CA GLY A 115 5.89 -15.59 15.46
C GLY A 115 4.52 -16.17 15.13
N GLY A 116 3.42 -15.39 15.21
CA GLY A 116 2.07 -15.85 14.90
C GLY A 116 1.89 -16.34 13.47
N GLU A 117 0.92 -17.24 13.27
CA GLU A 117 0.60 -17.82 11.97
C GLU A 117 -0.18 -16.85 11.07
N ILE A 118 0.00 -16.99 9.76
CA ILE A 118 -0.71 -16.26 8.72
C ILE A 118 -1.19 -17.25 7.64
N ALA A 119 -2.24 -16.89 6.91
CA ALA A 119 -2.77 -17.68 5.79
C ALA A 119 -1.83 -17.66 4.58
N MET A 120 -0.69 -18.33 4.72
CA MET A 120 0.46 -18.24 3.81
C MET A 120 0.10 -18.53 2.35
N GLU A 121 -0.67 -19.59 2.09
CA GLU A 121 -1.04 -20.03 0.73
C GLU A 121 -1.89 -18.99 -0.02
N THR A 122 -2.66 -18.20 0.74
CA THR A 122 -3.54 -17.15 0.24
C THR A 122 -2.78 -15.82 0.11
N LEU A 123 -1.88 -15.52 1.04
CA LEU A 123 -1.21 -14.22 1.17
C LEU A 123 0.13 -14.14 0.45
N HIS A 124 0.74 -15.28 0.09
CA HIS A 124 1.93 -15.36 -0.76
C HIS A 124 1.56 -15.12 -2.23
N VAL A 125 1.36 -13.85 -2.56
CA VAL A 125 1.08 -13.40 -3.93
C VAL A 125 1.98 -12.21 -4.25
N PRO A 126 3.11 -12.43 -4.96
CA PRO A 126 4.04 -11.36 -5.29
C PRO A 126 3.54 -10.48 -6.45
N GLY A 127 4.12 -9.27 -6.57
CA GLY A 127 4.00 -8.42 -7.75
C GLY A 127 2.69 -7.62 -7.86
N LYS A 128 2.41 -7.13 -9.08
CA LYS A 128 1.37 -6.12 -9.34
C LYS A 128 -0.05 -6.58 -8.98
N ASN A 129 -0.30 -7.88 -9.10
CA ASN A 129 -1.61 -8.49 -8.80
C ASN A 129 -1.77 -8.87 -7.32
N GLY A 130 -0.70 -8.75 -6.52
CA GLY A 130 -0.68 -9.09 -5.11
C GLY A 130 -0.85 -7.87 -4.22
N TRP A 131 0.15 -7.64 -3.38
CA TRP A 131 0.16 -6.64 -2.32
C TRP A 131 0.00 -5.19 -2.79
N LEU A 132 0.39 -4.91 -4.04
CA LEU A 132 0.15 -3.60 -4.65
C LEU A 132 -1.34 -3.20 -4.63
N GLY A 133 -2.24 -4.15 -4.91
CA GLY A 133 -3.70 -3.96 -4.85
C GLY A 133 -4.17 -3.52 -3.46
N LEU A 134 -3.60 -4.15 -2.44
CA LEU A 134 -3.94 -3.90 -1.04
C LEU A 134 -3.46 -2.51 -0.60
N LEU A 135 -2.21 -2.14 -0.89
CA LEU A 135 -1.69 -0.81 -0.57
C LEU A 135 -2.49 0.28 -1.30
N TYR A 136 -2.87 0.04 -2.56
CA TYR A 136 -3.72 0.97 -3.31
C TYR A 136 -5.10 1.14 -2.65
N ALA A 137 -5.73 0.05 -2.20
CA ALA A 137 -7.01 0.12 -1.49
C ALA A 137 -6.91 0.95 -0.20
N LEU A 138 -5.86 0.74 0.60
CA LEU A 138 -5.58 1.54 1.81
C LEU A 138 -5.33 3.00 1.49
N MET A 139 -4.60 3.31 0.40
CA MET A 139 -4.38 4.69 -0.05
C MET A 139 -5.70 5.37 -0.38
N VAL A 140 -6.55 4.73 -1.19
CA VAL A 140 -7.85 5.26 -1.61
C VAL A 140 -8.77 5.45 -0.41
N TRP A 141 -8.82 4.47 0.50
CA TRP A 141 -9.58 4.60 1.75
C TRP A 141 -9.11 5.83 2.55
N ARG A 142 -7.80 6.00 2.74
CA ARG A 142 -7.27 7.17 3.46
C ARG A 142 -7.65 8.49 2.79
N GLU A 143 -7.60 8.55 1.46
CA GLU A 143 -8.00 9.74 0.69
C GLU A 143 -9.49 10.08 0.93
N TRP A 144 -10.36 9.08 0.98
CA TRP A 144 -11.80 9.29 1.19
C TRP A 144 -12.16 9.70 2.62
N VAL A 145 -11.39 9.24 3.61
CA VAL A 145 -11.53 9.70 5.01
C VAL A 145 -11.16 11.18 5.15
N GLY A 146 -10.19 11.68 4.37
CA GLY A 146 -9.77 13.08 4.44
C GLY A 146 -9.29 13.48 5.84
N ASP A 147 -9.84 14.54 6.41
CA ASP A 147 -9.54 14.99 7.78
C ASP A 147 -10.46 14.35 8.84
N GLY A 148 -11.23 13.32 8.46
CA GLY A 148 -12.11 12.57 9.35
C GLY A 148 -11.38 11.59 10.28
N ASP A 149 -12.16 10.74 10.94
CA ASP A 149 -11.63 9.70 11.85
C ASP A 149 -10.84 8.63 11.07
N THR A 150 -9.54 8.55 11.35
CA THR A 150 -8.60 7.62 10.74
C THR A 150 -8.37 6.36 11.57
N THR A 151 -8.97 6.24 12.76
CA THR A 151 -8.68 5.14 13.71
C THR A 151 -8.82 3.76 13.08
N ASP A 152 -9.89 3.57 12.31
CA ASP A 152 -10.18 2.30 11.66
C ASP A 152 -9.20 1.97 10.52
N TRP A 153 -8.85 2.99 9.74
CA TRP A 153 -7.83 2.87 8.70
C TRP A 153 -6.44 2.61 9.29
N GLU A 154 -6.08 3.26 10.40
CA GLU A 154 -4.82 3.03 11.11
C GLU A 154 -4.73 1.60 11.63
N ALA A 155 -5.83 1.06 12.18
CA ALA A 155 -5.90 -0.34 12.60
C ALA A 155 -5.66 -1.29 11.42
N ALA A 156 -6.23 -1.00 10.24
CA ALA A 156 -5.99 -1.79 9.03
C ALA A 156 -4.52 -1.72 8.57
N VAL A 157 -3.91 -0.53 8.56
CA VAL A 157 -2.50 -0.35 8.22
C VAL A 157 -1.59 -1.13 9.15
N MET A 158 -1.87 -1.10 10.46
CA MET A 158 -1.11 -1.83 11.47
C MET A 158 -1.23 -3.35 11.29
N ASP A 159 -2.43 -3.86 11.03
CA ASP A 159 -2.66 -5.28 10.80
C ASP A 159 -1.97 -5.78 9.53
N VAL A 160 -2.12 -5.03 8.44
CA VAL A 160 -1.47 -5.33 7.17
C VAL A 160 0.05 -5.29 7.32
N GLY A 161 0.58 -4.28 8.00
CA GLY A 161 2.01 -4.17 8.29
C GLY A 161 2.54 -5.35 9.11
N TRP A 162 1.74 -5.82 10.07
CA TRP A 162 2.06 -7.04 10.81
C TRP A 162 2.13 -8.26 9.88
N VAL A 163 1.14 -8.47 9.01
CA VAL A 163 1.16 -9.60 8.04
C VAL A 163 2.33 -9.49 7.06
N THR A 164 2.63 -8.31 6.53
CA THR A 164 3.77 -8.13 5.61
C THR A 164 5.08 -8.50 6.29
N ARG A 165 5.27 -8.12 7.56
CA ARG A 165 6.44 -8.52 8.34
C ARG A 165 6.53 -10.03 8.52
N ARG A 166 5.40 -10.69 8.84
CA ARG A 166 5.35 -12.16 8.96
C ARG A 166 5.68 -12.87 7.64
N LEU A 167 5.29 -12.31 6.50
CA LEU A 167 5.70 -12.84 5.20
C LEU A 167 7.20 -12.68 4.95
N CYS A 168 7.81 -11.57 5.34
CA CYS A 168 9.27 -11.40 5.25
C CYS A 168 10.05 -12.38 6.15
N GLU A 169 9.45 -12.85 7.23
CA GLU A 169 10.03 -13.82 8.15
C GLU A 169 9.74 -15.28 7.74
N SER A 170 8.99 -15.48 6.65
CA SER A 170 8.59 -16.81 6.19
C SER A 170 9.65 -17.50 5.34
N THR A 171 9.51 -18.81 5.17
CA THR A 171 10.36 -19.63 4.30
C THR A 171 10.27 -19.27 2.81
N TYR A 172 9.23 -18.54 2.39
CA TYR A 172 9.06 -18.08 1.00
C TYR A 172 9.83 -16.81 0.70
N TYR A 173 10.31 -16.11 1.72
CA TYR A 173 11.13 -14.93 1.58
C TYR A 173 12.59 -15.30 1.34
N ASN A 174 13.19 -14.79 0.27
CA ASN A 174 14.61 -14.95 0.01
C ASN A 174 15.30 -13.58 -0.10
N ALA A 175 16.07 -13.20 0.93
CA ALA A 175 16.80 -11.93 0.98
C ALA A 175 17.79 -11.73 -0.18
N THR A 176 18.27 -12.84 -0.78
CA THR A 176 19.23 -12.85 -1.89
C THR A 176 18.55 -13.10 -3.23
N ALA A 177 17.22 -13.03 -3.32
CA ALA A 177 16.53 -13.19 -4.59
C ALA A 177 17.05 -12.16 -5.61
N GLU A 178 17.57 -12.67 -6.72
CA GLU A 178 18.06 -11.84 -7.81
C GLU A 178 16.89 -11.34 -8.67
N VAL A 179 17.07 -10.15 -9.25
CA VAL A 179 16.15 -9.63 -10.27
C VAL A 179 16.30 -10.52 -11.50
N ILE A 180 15.29 -11.33 -11.82
CA ILE A 180 15.31 -12.09 -13.08
C ILE A 180 15.23 -11.08 -14.24
N PRO A 181 16.23 -10.99 -15.14
CA PRO A 181 16.32 -9.92 -16.15
C PRO A 181 15.25 -9.96 -17.27
N THR A 182 14.20 -10.76 -17.14
CA THR A 182 13.32 -11.14 -18.27
C THR A 182 12.15 -10.21 -18.56
N LEU A 183 11.95 -9.13 -17.80
CA LEU A 183 10.95 -8.10 -18.15
C LEU A 183 11.59 -6.92 -18.90
N LYS A 184 12.19 -7.21 -20.07
CA LYS A 184 12.59 -6.19 -21.06
C LYS A 184 11.36 -5.62 -21.77
N ARG A 185 10.60 -4.78 -21.08
CA ARG A 185 9.91 -3.66 -21.73
C ARG A 185 10.10 -2.44 -20.85
N PRO A 186 11.04 -1.55 -21.20
CA PRO A 186 11.05 -0.21 -20.64
C PRO A 186 9.73 0.44 -21.03
N LEU A 187 8.90 0.76 -20.06
CA LEU A 187 7.98 1.87 -20.23
C LEU A 187 8.87 3.10 -20.02
N GLU A 188 9.25 3.78 -21.11
CA GLU A 188 9.87 5.10 -21.01
C GLU A 188 8.84 6.01 -20.33
N VAL A 189 8.99 6.21 -19.03
CA VAL A 189 8.26 7.21 -18.27
C VAL A 189 9.32 8.05 -17.58
N ASP A 190 9.28 9.34 -17.89
CA ASP A 190 10.07 10.37 -17.24
C ASP A 190 9.95 10.22 -15.69
N PRO A 191 11.06 10.16 -14.93
CA PRO A 191 11.01 10.04 -13.47
C PRO A 191 10.23 11.18 -12.79
N ASP A 192 10.11 12.36 -13.41
CA ASP A 192 9.21 13.43 -12.95
C ASP A 192 7.74 13.20 -13.36
N ALA A 193 7.49 12.35 -14.36
CA ALA A 193 6.17 11.83 -14.69
C ALA A 193 5.76 10.61 -13.84
N ALA A 194 6.69 9.92 -13.17
CA ALA A 194 6.38 8.80 -12.29
C ALA A 194 5.51 9.20 -11.08
N LEU A 195 5.57 10.48 -10.69
CA LEU A 195 4.67 11.04 -9.69
C LEU A 195 3.32 11.36 -10.31
N SER A 196 2.26 10.76 -9.75
CA SER A 196 0.90 11.17 -10.10
C SER A 196 0.77 12.69 -9.92
N LYS A 197 -0.06 13.31 -10.77
CA LYS A 197 -0.30 14.78 -10.71
C LYS A 197 -0.74 15.21 -9.31
N ARG A 198 -1.42 14.32 -8.60
CA ARG A 198 -1.95 14.54 -7.26
C ARG A 198 -0.88 14.48 -6.18
N VAL A 199 0.05 13.52 -6.22
CA VAL A 199 1.20 13.50 -5.30
C VAL A 199 2.04 14.76 -5.49
N ARG A 200 2.24 15.19 -6.74
CA ARG A 200 2.87 16.50 -7.02
C ARG A 200 2.10 17.62 -6.34
N LYS A 201 0.78 17.71 -6.51
CA LYS A 201 -0.07 18.72 -5.87
C LYS A 201 0.04 18.70 -4.32
N ILE A 202 0.00 17.52 -3.69
CA ILE A 202 0.16 17.38 -2.23
C ILE A 202 1.54 17.82 -1.78
N CYS A 203 2.61 17.38 -2.44
CA CYS A 203 3.97 17.81 -2.13
C CYS A 203 4.15 19.31 -2.29
N SER A 204 3.58 19.91 -3.35
CA SER A 204 3.58 21.36 -3.56
C SER A 204 2.91 22.10 -2.40
N PHE A 205 1.76 21.61 -1.92
CA PHE A 205 1.08 22.22 -0.78
C PHE A 205 1.85 22.09 0.52
N LEU A 206 2.45 20.94 0.79
CA LEU A 206 3.28 20.74 1.98
C LEU A 206 4.53 21.63 1.94
N LEU A 207 5.15 21.82 0.78
CA LEU A 207 6.24 22.77 0.56
C LEU A 207 5.81 24.22 0.85
N VAL A 208 4.62 24.61 0.40
CA VAL A 208 4.05 25.95 0.68
C VAL A 208 3.72 26.11 2.16
N ALA A 209 3.11 25.12 2.80
CA ALA A 209 2.80 25.14 4.24
C ALA A 209 4.07 25.18 5.10
N TRP A 210 5.12 24.46 4.70
CA TRP A 210 6.43 24.52 5.34
C TRP A 210 7.09 25.90 5.17
N LYS A 211 6.96 26.51 3.99
CA LYS A 211 7.50 27.85 3.71
C LYS A 211 6.73 28.98 4.43
N TYR A 212 5.46 28.75 4.77
CA TYR A 212 4.60 29.74 5.43
C TYR A 212 3.81 29.14 6.60
N PRO A 213 4.48 28.79 7.72
CA PRO A 213 3.86 28.04 8.83
C PRO A 213 2.82 28.84 9.64
N HIS A 214 2.72 30.16 9.42
CA HIS A 214 1.80 31.06 10.09
C HIS A 214 0.47 31.27 9.33
N LEU A 215 0.35 30.75 8.11
CA LEU A 215 -0.90 30.83 7.34
C LEU A 215 -1.82 29.63 7.66
N PRO A 216 -3.10 29.85 7.96
CA PRO A 216 -4.04 28.75 8.19
C PRO A 216 -4.23 27.91 6.92
N LEU A 217 -4.12 26.59 7.06
CA LEU A 217 -4.21 25.59 5.97
C LEU A 217 -5.45 25.76 5.07
N ARG A 218 -6.54 26.32 5.59
CA ARG A 218 -7.79 26.61 4.86
C ARG A 218 -7.65 27.65 3.74
N ILE A 219 -6.61 28.50 3.74
CA ILE A 219 -6.36 29.46 2.66
C ILE A 219 -5.62 28.79 1.48
N LEU A 220 -4.94 27.67 1.73
CA LEU A 220 -4.04 27.02 0.77
C LEU A 220 -4.70 25.88 -0.02
N ILE A 221 -5.88 25.41 0.40
CA ILE A 221 -6.62 24.33 -0.26
C ILE A 221 -7.89 24.94 -0.88
N PRO A 222 -8.03 25.00 -2.22
CA PRO A 222 -9.31 25.39 -2.81
C PRO A 222 -10.36 24.31 -2.53
N PRO A 223 -11.64 24.68 -2.32
CA PRO A 223 -12.71 23.73 -2.10
C PRO A 223 -12.87 22.79 -3.32
N PRO A 224 -13.50 21.61 -3.14
CA PRO A 224 -13.65 20.59 -4.17
C PRO A 224 -14.29 21.11 -5.47
#